data_AF-A0A1G7KRI2-F1
#
_entry.id   AF-A0A1G7KRI2-F1
#
_cell.length_a   1.000
_cell.length_b   1.000
_cell.length_c   1.000
_cell.angle_alpha   90.00
_cell.angle_beta   90.00
_cell.angle_gamma   90.00
#
_symmetry.space_group_name_H-M   'P 1'
#
loop_
_entity.id
_entity.type
_entity.pdbx_description
1 polymer ?
#
loop_
_entity_poly.entity_id
_entity_poly.type
_entity_poly.pdbx_seq_one_letter_code
_entity_poly.pdbx_strand_id
1 'polypeptide(L)'
;MWGDSKEKGVAQASDEPVMRYPLSPLGRQALWEAYNRLCYYCRRSIGFRELEVDHLVPERLGASAEVWASTRAELGLPDTFDIQGLINLVPACRQCNGDKSGRPFFPGRVAIDLGRISGRRVEVEERIALLRRSDQRERARAAVLVAIAEGAMDWPHLRELERAHANDQGIFEALLDGFPFTDRAVAVAKSDLDQRLDRPVEAEPLDGKGLPLMRMSGETCVVHTLREYRQANADEYFAGTTFTMAMEALYFRRPLTLLELVAVARYPDVSHMASPRLGLSDLNRLPAILLFVTEEMTSDDVFAGQRAALEGLTIQDLLDRGEAQIMAVSSMHLRLNFAGGITFLMELMRADTNDDGIEELVVYRVGGPEQGTYRSTSIIALAIREAGDDFAEVPLMVNSAGQPVADATSELL
;
A
#
# COMPACT_ATOMS: atom_id res chain seq x y z
N MET A 1 17.92 -15.29 55.35
CA MET A 1 17.05 -15.78 54.27
C MET A 1 17.25 -14.83 53.09
N TRP A 2 18.35 -15.01 52.39
CA TRP A 2 18.68 -14.33 51.14
C TRP A 2 18.37 -15.34 50.04
N GLY A 3 17.54 -14.95 49.08
CA GLY A 3 17.07 -15.85 48.02
C GLY A 3 16.80 -15.03 46.78
N ASP A 4 17.79 -15.05 45.89
CA ASP A 4 17.86 -14.35 44.61
C ASP A 4 16.66 -14.63 43.70
N SER A 5 16.06 -13.56 43.21
CA SER A 5 15.18 -13.55 42.04
C SER A 5 16.03 -13.78 40.80
N LYS A 6 15.91 -14.98 40.20
CA LYS A 6 16.41 -15.29 38.86
C LYS A 6 15.73 -14.38 37.83
N GLU A 7 16.46 -13.38 37.36
CA GLU A 7 16.21 -12.75 36.07
C GLU A 7 16.34 -13.80 34.97
N LYS A 8 15.21 -14.11 34.32
CA LYS A 8 15.22 -14.84 33.05
C LYS A 8 15.73 -13.89 31.99
N GLY A 9 17.01 -13.96 31.69
CA GLY A 9 17.59 -13.36 30.49
C GLY A 9 16.85 -13.87 29.26
N VAL A 10 16.22 -12.95 28.54
CA VAL A 10 15.73 -13.17 27.19
C VAL A 10 16.96 -13.34 26.31
N ALA A 11 17.29 -14.59 25.98
CA ALA A 11 18.24 -14.88 24.93
C ALA A 11 17.60 -14.51 23.59
N GLN A 12 17.89 -13.31 23.08
CA GLN A 12 17.76 -13.02 21.66
C GLN A 12 18.82 -13.84 20.92
N ALA A 13 18.48 -15.07 20.56
CA ALA A 13 19.18 -15.78 19.51
C ALA A 13 18.75 -15.15 18.18
N SER A 14 19.69 -14.52 17.48
CA SER A 14 19.53 -14.11 16.08
C SER A 14 19.39 -15.37 15.22
N ASP A 15 18.15 -15.82 15.04
CA ASP A 15 17.80 -17.04 14.30
C ASP A 15 17.79 -16.80 12.78
N GLU A 16 18.79 -16.06 12.26
CA GLU A 16 19.00 -16.00 10.81
C GLU A 16 19.60 -17.33 10.35
N PRO A 17 18.96 -18.04 9.39
CA PRO A 17 19.47 -19.31 8.92
C PRO A 17 20.81 -19.07 8.21
N VAL A 18 21.89 -19.52 8.85
CA VAL A 18 23.24 -19.51 8.25
C VAL A 18 23.21 -20.39 7.00
N MET A 19 23.26 -19.75 5.84
CA MET A 19 23.15 -20.41 4.54
C MET A 19 24.39 -21.25 4.25
N ARG A 20 24.19 -22.55 4.01
CA ARG A 20 25.25 -23.55 3.81
C ARG A 20 25.03 -24.38 2.54
N TYR A 21 26.12 -24.90 2.00
CA TYR A 21 26.09 -25.93 0.96
C TYR A 21 25.57 -27.29 1.52
N PRO A 22 24.83 -28.11 0.73
CA PRO A 22 24.40 -27.87 -0.65
C PRO A 22 23.31 -26.80 -0.77
N LEU A 23 23.49 -25.87 -1.71
CA LEU A 23 22.49 -24.85 -1.98
C LEU A 23 21.26 -25.44 -2.67
N SER A 24 20.07 -25.02 -2.26
CA SER A 24 18.81 -25.33 -2.96
C SER A 24 18.83 -24.78 -4.41
N PRO A 25 17.91 -25.20 -5.30
CA PRO A 25 17.84 -24.64 -6.66
C PRO A 25 17.76 -23.11 -6.68
N LEU A 26 16.97 -22.50 -5.78
CA LEU A 26 16.89 -21.05 -5.63
C LEU A 26 18.20 -20.45 -5.10
N GLY A 27 18.87 -21.12 -4.15
CA GLY A 27 20.18 -20.71 -3.67
C GLY A 27 21.24 -20.71 -4.77
N ARG A 28 21.22 -21.72 -5.64
CA ARG A 28 22.09 -21.81 -6.82
C ARG A 28 21.79 -20.69 -7.83
N GLN A 29 20.51 -20.40 -8.07
CA GLN A 29 20.11 -19.32 -8.97
C GLN A 29 20.54 -17.96 -8.43
N ALA A 30 20.31 -17.69 -7.15
CA ALA A 30 20.73 -16.46 -6.51
C ALA A 30 22.24 -16.25 -6.58
N LEU A 31 23.03 -17.29 -6.29
CA LEU A 31 24.49 -17.24 -6.42
C LEU A 31 24.92 -16.94 -7.86
N TRP A 32 24.29 -17.56 -8.85
CA TRP A 32 24.58 -17.32 -10.27
C TRP A 32 24.28 -15.88 -10.69
N GLU A 33 23.11 -15.37 -10.31
CA GLU A 33 22.69 -14.01 -10.64
C GLU A 33 23.51 -12.95 -9.90
N ALA A 34 23.85 -13.17 -8.63
CA ALA A 34 24.69 -12.29 -7.84
C ALA A 34 26.10 -12.14 -8.41
N TYR A 35 26.55 -13.06 -9.27
CA TYR A 35 27.82 -12.97 -9.98
C TYR A 35 27.64 -12.60 -11.46
N ASN A 36 26.52 -11.97 -11.80
CA ASN A 36 26.18 -11.54 -13.16
C ASN A 36 26.22 -12.67 -14.18
N ARG A 37 25.90 -13.90 -13.74
CA ARG A 37 25.89 -15.12 -14.57
C ARG A 37 27.26 -15.48 -15.12
N LEU A 38 28.34 -15.01 -14.48
CA LEU A 38 29.71 -15.26 -14.89
C LEU A 38 30.36 -16.34 -14.01
N CYS A 39 31.20 -17.17 -14.62
CA CYS A 39 32.15 -18.00 -13.88
C CYS A 39 33.09 -17.09 -13.08
N TYR A 40 33.26 -17.37 -11.79
CA TYR A 40 34.14 -16.61 -10.90
C TYR A 40 35.58 -16.55 -11.41
N TYR A 41 36.10 -17.70 -11.85
CA TYR A 41 37.49 -17.85 -12.28
C TYR A 41 37.78 -17.24 -13.65
N CYS A 42 37.11 -17.70 -14.71
CA CYS A 42 37.40 -17.26 -16.08
C CYS A 42 36.59 -16.05 -16.55
N ARG A 43 35.63 -15.56 -15.75
CA ARG A 43 34.74 -14.43 -16.07
C ARG A 43 33.87 -14.59 -17.32
N ARG A 44 33.86 -15.76 -17.95
CA ARG A 44 32.95 -16.08 -19.05
C ARG A 44 31.53 -16.26 -18.53
N SER A 45 30.55 -15.86 -19.34
CA SER A 45 29.15 -16.17 -19.08
C SER A 45 28.95 -17.68 -19.02
N ILE A 46 28.19 -18.15 -18.05
CA ILE A 46 27.83 -19.56 -17.87
C ILE A 46 26.32 -19.69 -17.83
N GLY A 47 25.78 -20.71 -18.51
CA GLY A 47 24.36 -21.04 -18.38
C GLY A 47 24.04 -21.66 -17.03
N PHE A 48 22.80 -21.56 -16.56
CA PHE A 48 22.37 -22.17 -15.30
C PHE A 48 22.58 -23.70 -15.26
N ARG A 49 22.48 -24.38 -16.41
CA ARG A 49 22.76 -25.82 -16.54
C ARG A 49 24.25 -26.18 -16.44
N GLU A 50 25.13 -25.23 -16.71
CA GLU A 50 26.60 -25.40 -16.73
C GLU A 50 27.26 -24.94 -15.42
N LEU A 51 26.48 -24.23 -14.60
CA LEU A 51 26.86 -23.75 -13.28
C LEU A 51 27.16 -24.92 -12.34
N GLU A 52 28.35 -24.91 -11.77
CA GLU A 52 28.73 -25.67 -10.60
C GLU A 52 29.00 -24.70 -9.44
N VAL A 53 28.56 -25.05 -8.24
CA VAL A 53 28.90 -24.31 -7.02
C VAL A 53 30.21 -24.89 -6.52
N ASP A 54 31.27 -24.09 -6.49
CA ASP A 54 32.59 -24.49 -6.03
C ASP A 54 32.92 -23.82 -4.69
N HIS A 55 33.68 -24.54 -3.86
CA HIS A 55 34.25 -24.05 -2.62
C HIS A 55 35.64 -23.47 -2.90
N LEU A 56 35.85 -22.18 -2.67
CA LEU A 56 37.15 -21.54 -2.87
C LEU A 56 38.24 -22.25 -2.05
N VAL A 57 37.96 -22.51 -0.77
CA VAL A 57 38.69 -23.41 0.12
C VAL A 57 38.02 -24.79 0.04
N PRO A 58 38.67 -25.80 -0.56
CA PRO A 58 38.06 -27.10 -0.81
C PRO A 58 37.51 -27.79 0.46
N GLU A 59 36.27 -28.26 0.41
CA GLU A 59 35.56 -28.92 1.52
C GLU A 59 36.38 -30.03 2.19
N ARG A 60 37.14 -30.80 1.40
CA ARG A 60 37.98 -31.91 1.91
C ARG A 60 39.03 -31.47 2.95
N LEU A 61 39.42 -30.20 2.99
CA LEU A 61 40.35 -29.67 3.99
C LEU A 61 39.69 -29.51 5.37
N GLY A 62 38.36 -29.58 5.42
CA GLY A 62 37.58 -29.64 6.66
C GLY A 62 37.29 -31.06 7.17
N ALA A 63 37.86 -32.10 6.56
CA ALA A 63 37.50 -33.50 6.85
C ALA A 63 37.97 -34.01 8.23
N SER A 64 39.01 -33.40 8.83
CA SER A 64 39.43 -33.70 10.19
C SER A 64 39.76 -32.41 10.95
N ALA A 65 39.56 -32.41 12.28
CA ALA A 65 39.79 -31.24 13.12
C ALA A 65 41.25 -30.76 13.08
N GLU A 66 42.20 -31.69 13.00
CA GLU A 66 43.63 -31.40 12.94
C GLU A 66 44.02 -30.74 11.60
N VAL A 67 43.58 -31.32 10.48
CA VAL A 67 43.83 -30.77 9.13
C VAL A 67 43.16 -29.41 8.99
N TRP A 68 41.95 -29.24 9.52
CA TRP A 68 41.24 -27.97 9.47
C TRP A 68 41.91 -26.88 10.33
N ALA A 69 42.37 -27.22 11.54
CA ALA A 69 43.11 -26.30 12.39
C ALA A 69 44.40 -25.81 11.72
N SER A 70 45.19 -26.73 11.14
CA SER A 70 46.39 -26.38 10.37
C SER A 70 46.06 -25.53 9.15
N THR A 71 45.02 -25.88 8.39
CA THR A 71 44.60 -25.15 7.19
C THR A 71 44.16 -23.74 7.51
N ARG A 72 43.39 -23.52 8.58
CA ARG A 72 42.99 -22.17 9.02
C ARG A 72 44.20 -21.33 9.42
N ALA A 73 45.14 -21.91 10.14
CA ALA A 73 46.38 -21.22 10.53
C ALA A 73 47.22 -20.83 9.30
N GLU A 74 47.39 -21.74 8.33
CA GLU A 74 48.14 -21.50 7.10
C GLU A 74 47.49 -20.44 6.19
N LEU A 75 46.16 -20.49 6.08
CA LEU A 75 45.38 -19.58 5.24
C LEU A 75 44.99 -18.27 5.93
N GLY A 76 45.28 -18.12 7.23
CA GLY A 76 44.91 -16.94 8.03
C GLY A 76 43.40 -16.75 8.16
N LEU A 77 42.63 -17.84 8.24
CA LEU A 77 41.17 -17.80 8.33
C LEU A 77 40.71 -17.58 9.78
N PRO A 78 39.62 -16.82 10.02
CA PRO A 78 39.07 -16.64 11.36
C PRO A 78 38.47 -17.94 11.90
N ASP A 79 38.38 -18.08 13.22
CA ASP A 79 37.77 -19.25 13.88
C ASP A 79 36.30 -19.45 13.52
N THR A 80 35.62 -18.36 13.16
CA THR A 80 34.23 -18.33 12.71
C THR A 80 34.04 -18.69 11.23
N PHE A 81 35.12 -18.98 10.49
CA PHE A 81 35.02 -19.34 9.07
C PHE A 81 34.28 -20.67 8.89
N ASP A 82 33.15 -20.60 8.19
CA ASP A 82 32.35 -21.76 7.82
C ASP A 82 32.76 -22.26 6.43
N ILE A 83 33.35 -23.46 6.37
CA ILE A 83 33.77 -24.07 5.11
C ILE A 83 32.59 -24.32 4.16
N GLN A 84 31.37 -24.47 4.68
CA GLN A 84 30.16 -24.62 3.87
C GLN A 84 29.42 -23.30 3.66
N GLY A 85 29.88 -22.21 4.29
CA GLY A 85 29.20 -20.92 4.28
C GLY A 85 29.35 -20.19 2.96
N LEU A 86 28.41 -19.28 2.68
CA LEU A 86 28.38 -18.48 1.44
C LEU A 86 29.69 -17.76 1.12
N ILE A 87 30.46 -17.34 2.13
CA ILE A 87 31.74 -16.64 1.94
C ILE A 87 32.80 -17.55 1.28
N ASN A 88 32.57 -18.86 1.27
CA ASN A 88 33.43 -19.83 0.59
C ASN A 88 32.87 -20.31 -0.76
N LEU A 89 31.66 -19.91 -1.16
CA LEU A 89 30.98 -20.46 -2.34
C LEU A 89 31.05 -19.50 -3.53
N VAL A 90 31.35 -20.04 -4.71
CA VAL A 90 31.36 -19.27 -5.96
C VAL A 90 30.73 -20.05 -7.12
N PRO A 91 30.15 -19.36 -8.11
CA PRO A 91 29.71 -19.99 -9.34
C PRO A 91 30.92 -20.25 -10.26
N ALA A 92 31.09 -21.49 -10.69
CA ALA A 92 32.16 -21.91 -11.59
C ALA A 92 31.60 -22.63 -12.81
N CYS A 93 32.29 -22.53 -13.95
CA CYS A 93 32.05 -23.47 -15.05
C CYS A 93 32.73 -24.80 -14.73
N ARG A 94 32.20 -25.89 -15.30
CA ARG A 94 32.75 -27.24 -15.13
C ARG A 94 34.25 -27.34 -15.41
N GLN A 95 34.74 -26.65 -16.44
CA GLN A 95 36.16 -26.65 -16.77
C GLN A 95 37.01 -26.07 -15.64
N CYS A 96 36.70 -24.84 -15.19
CA CYS A 96 37.48 -24.20 -14.14
C CYS A 96 37.38 -24.91 -12.78
N ASN A 97 36.18 -25.41 -12.44
CA ASN A 97 35.98 -26.19 -11.21
C ASN A 97 36.81 -27.49 -11.25
N GLY A 98 36.77 -28.21 -12.38
CA GLY A 98 37.58 -29.41 -12.60
C GLY A 98 39.08 -29.14 -12.56
N ASP A 99 39.55 -28.08 -13.22
CA ASP A 99 40.96 -27.68 -13.27
C ASP A 99 41.50 -27.32 -11.87
N LYS A 100 40.70 -26.60 -11.07
CA LYS A 100 41.04 -26.28 -9.67
C LYS A 100 41.07 -27.53 -8.79
N SER A 101 40.10 -28.43 -8.98
CA SER A 101 39.96 -29.66 -8.19
C SER A 101 39.98 -29.35 -6.68
N GLY A 102 40.48 -30.27 -5.87
CA GLY A 102 40.59 -30.07 -4.42
C GLY A 102 41.82 -29.29 -3.95
N ARG A 103 42.54 -28.58 -4.83
CA ARG A 103 43.77 -27.86 -4.46
C ARG A 103 43.42 -26.43 -4.01
N PRO A 104 43.80 -26.00 -2.80
CA PRO A 104 43.64 -24.61 -2.41
C PRO A 104 44.58 -23.73 -3.23
N PHE A 105 44.18 -22.47 -3.45
CA PHE A 105 45.11 -21.47 -3.94
C PHE A 105 46.12 -21.09 -2.85
N PHE A 106 47.20 -20.41 -3.22
CA PHE A 106 48.16 -19.88 -2.26
C PHE A 106 47.50 -18.87 -1.30
N PRO A 107 47.94 -18.78 -0.03
CA PRO A 107 47.24 -18.03 1.03
C PRO A 107 46.87 -16.59 0.64
N GLY A 108 47.79 -15.84 0.03
CA GLY A 108 47.53 -14.46 -0.40
C GLY A 108 46.40 -14.33 -1.42
N ARG A 109 46.23 -15.31 -2.32
CA ARG A 109 45.10 -15.33 -3.26
C ARG A 109 43.79 -15.64 -2.56
N VAL A 110 43.80 -16.62 -1.65
CA VAL A 110 42.61 -17.00 -0.88
C VAL A 110 42.09 -15.80 -0.10
N ALA A 111 42.96 -15.06 0.60
CA ALA A 111 42.56 -13.87 1.35
C ALA A 111 41.88 -12.79 0.46
N ILE A 112 42.47 -12.49 -0.70
CA ILE A 112 41.91 -11.52 -1.65
C ILE A 112 40.54 -11.98 -2.18
N ASP A 113 40.42 -13.25 -2.55
CA ASP A 113 39.20 -13.79 -3.12
C ASP A 113 38.08 -13.90 -2.08
N LEU A 114 38.39 -14.28 -0.84
CA LEU A 114 37.43 -14.25 0.27
C LEU A 114 36.95 -12.84 0.58
N GLY A 115 37.80 -11.82 0.51
CA GLY A 115 37.38 -10.42 0.62
C GLY A 115 36.39 -10.02 -0.48
N ARG A 116 36.62 -10.48 -1.71
CA ARG A 116 35.70 -10.24 -2.85
C ARG A 116 34.37 -10.97 -2.71
N ILE A 117 34.40 -12.22 -2.26
CA ILE A 117 33.19 -13.04 -2.05
C ILE A 117 32.38 -12.47 -0.89
N SER A 118 33.03 -12.04 0.20
CA SER A 118 32.37 -11.41 1.34
C SER A 118 31.55 -10.19 0.91
N GLY A 119 32.08 -9.36 0.00
CA GLY A 119 31.35 -8.22 -0.57
C GLY A 119 30.13 -8.59 -1.42
N ARG A 120 30.00 -9.85 -1.87
CA ARG A 120 28.83 -10.35 -2.62
C ARG A 120 27.84 -11.14 -1.77
N ARG A 121 28.18 -11.45 -0.53
CA ARG A 121 27.31 -12.23 0.37
C ARG A 121 25.93 -11.61 0.51
N VAL A 122 25.88 -10.31 0.80
CA VAL A 122 24.62 -9.56 0.99
C VAL A 122 23.75 -9.65 -0.26
N GLU A 123 24.33 -9.46 -1.45
CA GLU A 123 23.60 -9.57 -2.71
C GLU A 123 23.03 -10.99 -2.94
N VAL A 124 23.78 -12.04 -2.60
CA VAL A 124 23.28 -13.42 -2.68
C VAL A 124 22.11 -13.64 -1.72
N GLU A 125 22.23 -13.20 -0.47
CA GLU A 125 21.20 -13.33 0.56
C GLU A 125 19.91 -12.58 0.16
N GLU A 126 20.03 -11.33 -0.29
CA GLU A 126 18.92 -10.51 -0.78
C GLU A 126 18.21 -11.18 -1.97
N ARG A 127 18.96 -11.70 -2.95
CA ARG A 127 18.40 -12.41 -4.10
C ARG A 127 17.67 -13.68 -3.69
N ILE A 128 18.19 -14.46 -2.74
CA ILE A 128 17.50 -15.64 -2.22
C ILE A 128 16.17 -15.23 -1.58
N ALA A 129 16.17 -14.19 -0.75
CA ALA A 129 14.96 -13.70 -0.10
C ALA A 129 13.92 -13.23 -1.13
N LEU A 130 14.35 -12.54 -2.20
CA LEU A 130 13.49 -12.15 -3.31
C LEU A 130 12.92 -13.37 -4.06
N LEU A 131 13.77 -14.32 -4.45
CA LEU A 131 13.34 -15.51 -5.19
C LEU A 131 12.41 -16.40 -4.36
N ARG A 132 12.68 -16.58 -3.05
CA ARG A 132 11.80 -17.33 -2.14
C ARG A 132 10.42 -16.70 -2.05
N ARG A 133 10.34 -15.37 -1.91
CA ARG A 133 9.05 -14.66 -1.90
C ARG A 133 8.28 -14.85 -3.22
N SER A 134 8.98 -14.80 -4.35
CA SER A 134 8.35 -15.03 -5.67
C SER A 134 7.82 -16.46 -5.80
N ASP A 135 8.62 -17.48 -5.47
CA ASP A 135 8.23 -18.90 -5.53
C ASP A 135 7.05 -19.20 -4.60
N GLN A 136 7.05 -18.66 -3.37
CA GLN A 136 5.91 -18.77 -2.46
C GLN A 136 4.64 -18.16 -3.05
N ARG A 137 4.72 -16.97 -3.65
CA ARG A 137 3.59 -16.30 -4.28
C ARG A 137 3.04 -17.11 -5.46
N GLU A 138 3.92 -17.65 -6.30
CA GLU A 138 3.53 -18.46 -7.46
C GLU A 138 2.86 -19.77 -7.04
N ARG A 139 3.40 -20.44 -6.01
CA ARG A 139 2.80 -21.66 -5.45
C ARG A 139 1.44 -21.39 -4.82
N ALA A 140 1.30 -20.31 -4.06
CA ALA A 140 0.03 -19.91 -3.47
C ALA A 140 -1.02 -19.64 -4.57
N ARG A 141 -0.65 -18.89 -5.61
CA ARG A 141 -1.54 -18.63 -6.75
C ARG A 141 -1.95 -19.92 -7.47
N ALA A 142 -1.00 -20.84 -7.69
CA ALA A 142 -1.30 -22.12 -8.30
C ALA A 142 -2.26 -22.95 -7.44
N ALA A 143 -2.06 -22.98 -6.12
CA ALA A 143 -2.93 -23.69 -5.19
C ALA A 143 -4.37 -23.14 -5.19
N VAL A 144 -4.54 -21.81 -5.20
CA VAL A 144 -5.86 -21.17 -5.30
C VAL A 144 -6.56 -21.53 -6.61
N LEU A 145 -5.83 -21.48 -7.74
CA LEU A 145 -6.39 -21.83 -9.05
C LEU A 145 -6.83 -23.31 -9.12
N VAL A 146 -6.07 -24.22 -8.51
CA VAL A 146 -6.46 -25.65 -8.41
C VAL A 146 -7.71 -25.80 -7.55
N ALA A 147 -7.77 -25.15 -6.39
CA ALA A 147 -8.94 -25.23 -5.50
C ALA A 147 -10.22 -24.73 -6.19
N ILE A 148 -10.13 -23.66 -6.98
CA ILE A 148 -11.26 -23.16 -7.78
C ILE A 148 -11.64 -24.16 -8.88
N ALA A 149 -10.66 -24.70 -9.61
CA ALA A 149 -10.92 -25.63 -10.71
C ALA A 149 -11.56 -26.95 -10.23
N GLU A 150 -11.22 -27.41 -9.03
CA GLU A 150 -11.76 -28.62 -8.42
C GLU A 150 -13.09 -28.39 -7.67
N GLY A 151 -13.56 -27.13 -7.61
CA GLY A 151 -14.78 -26.76 -6.87
C GLY A 151 -14.64 -26.84 -5.34
N ALA A 152 -13.41 -26.97 -4.83
CA ALA A 152 -13.12 -26.92 -3.40
C ALA A 152 -13.19 -25.49 -2.83
N MET A 153 -13.14 -24.49 -3.71
CA MET A 153 -13.30 -23.07 -3.39
C MET A 153 -14.09 -22.40 -4.53
N ASP A 154 -14.95 -21.43 -4.20
CA ASP A 154 -15.59 -20.57 -5.19
C ASP A 154 -15.10 -19.12 -5.02
N TRP A 155 -15.52 -18.25 -5.94
CA TRP A 155 -15.13 -16.83 -5.91
C TRP A 155 -15.62 -16.08 -4.66
N PRO A 156 -16.86 -16.29 -4.16
CA PRO A 156 -17.28 -15.73 -2.87
C PRO A 156 -16.37 -16.12 -1.69
N HIS A 157 -16.05 -17.40 -1.52
CA HIS A 157 -15.18 -17.84 -0.42
C HIS A 157 -13.75 -17.28 -0.54
N LEU A 158 -13.20 -17.16 -1.76
CA LEU A 158 -11.90 -16.51 -1.95
C LEU A 158 -11.92 -15.04 -1.51
N ARG A 159 -12.97 -14.29 -1.88
CA ARG A 159 -13.14 -12.89 -1.46
C ARG A 159 -13.27 -12.77 0.05
N GLU A 160 -13.97 -13.70 0.68
CA GLU A 160 -14.09 -13.75 2.15
C GLU A 160 -12.72 -14.00 2.80
N LEU A 161 -11.92 -14.92 2.25
CA LEU A 161 -10.55 -15.17 2.72
C LEU A 161 -9.64 -13.95 2.54
N GLU A 162 -9.70 -13.29 1.39
CA GLU A 162 -8.96 -12.05 1.12
C GLU A 162 -9.35 -10.95 2.11
N ARG A 163 -10.66 -10.78 2.35
CA ARG A 163 -11.20 -9.82 3.32
C ARG A 163 -10.76 -10.15 4.74
N ALA A 164 -10.82 -11.42 5.15
CA ALA A 164 -10.38 -11.86 6.48
C ALA A 164 -8.89 -11.62 6.70
N HIS A 165 -8.06 -11.94 5.70
CA HIS A 165 -6.62 -11.67 5.77
C HIS A 165 -6.33 -10.16 5.83
N ALA A 166 -7.00 -9.37 5.00
CA ALA A 166 -6.84 -7.92 5.02
C ALA A 166 -7.32 -7.31 6.36
N ASN A 167 -8.35 -7.88 6.98
CA ASN A 167 -8.80 -7.52 8.33
C ASN A 167 -7.74 -7.81 9.39
N ASP A 168 -7.17 -9.03 9.40
CA ASP A 168 -6.11 -9.42 10.34
C ASP A 168 -4.88 -8.50 10.24
N GLN A 169 -4.61 -7.98 9.05
CA GLN A 169 -3.49 -7.08 8.78
C GLN A 169 -3.85 -5.59 8.89
N GLY A 170 -5.13 -5.24 9.10
CA GLY A 170 -5.61 -3.86 9.10
C GLY A 170 -5.33 -3.12 7.79
N ILE A 171 -5.47 -3.81 6.66
CA ILE A 171 -5.26 -3.26 5.31
C ILE A 171 -6.60 -2.85 4.73
N PHE A 172 -6.72 -1.66 4.13
CA PHE A 172 -7.95 -1.21 3.46
C PHE A 172 -7.65 -0.83 2.01
N GLU A 173 -8.59 -1.10 1.10
CA GLU A 173 -8.52 -0.56 -0.26
C GLU A 173 -9.05 0.86 -0.28
N ALA A 174 -8.19 1.82 -0.62
CA ALA A 174 -8.52 3.24 -0.59
C ALA A 174 -7.97 3.97 -1.82
N LEU A 175 -8.74 4.90 -2.37
CA LEU A 175 -8.35 5.73 -3.50
C LEU A 175 -7.70 7.03 -3.02
N LEU A 176 -6.39 6.98 -2.74
CA LEU A 176 -5.63 8.11 -2.21
C LEU A 176 -5.21 9.14 -3.28
N ASP A 177 -5.04 8.71 -4.53
CA ASP A 177 -4.37 9.52 -5.56
C ASP A 177 -5.25 10.64 -6.16
N GLY A 178 -4.57 11.72 -6.56
CA GLY A 178 -5.11 12.90 -7.26
C GLY A 178 -5.83 12.60 -8.58
N PHE A 179 -6.81 13.44 -8.89
CA PHE A 179 -7.58 13.50 -10.14
C PHE A 179 -6.71 13.56 -11.42
N PRO A 180 -7.21 13.15 -12.61
CA PRO A 180 -8.32 12.24 -12.91
C PRO A 180 -7.81 10.90 -13.48
N PHE A 181 -8.60 9.84 -13.32
CA PHE A 181 -8.45 8.54 -14.01
C PHE A 181 -7.52 7.49 -13.39
N THR A 182 -7.28 7.52 -12.08
CA THR A 182 -6.93 6.27 -11.41
C THR A 182 -8.21 5.66 -10.86
N ASP A 183 -8.74 4.63 -11.53
CA ASP A 183 -9.79 3.77 -10.95
C ASP A 183 -9.16 2.70 -10.03
N ARG A 184 -7.95 2.96 -9.55
CA ARG A 184 -7.13 1.97 -8.88
C ARG A 184 -6.97 2.36 -7.41
N ALA A 185 -7.82 1.76 -6.58
CA ALA A 185 -7.58 1.74 -5.15
C ALA A 185 -6.20 1.14 -4.85
N VAL A 186 -5.56 1.66 -3.82
CA VAL A 186 -4.30 1.14 -3.29
C VAL A 186 -4.56 0.52 -1.93
N ALA A 187 -3.82 -0.54 -1.61
CA ALA A 187 -3.82 -1.12 -0.28
C ALA A 187 -3.14 -0.16 0.71
N VAL A 188 -3.85 0.18 1.79
CA VAL A 188 -3.39 1.04 2.87
C VAL A 188 -3.44 0.26 4.17
N ALA A 189 -2.28 -0.15 4.68
CA ALA A 189 -2.17 -0.78 5.99
C ALA A 189 -2.20 0.28 7.10
N LYS A 190 -2.90 0.00 8.19
CA LYS A 190 -2.85 0.82 9.42
C LYS A 190 -1.43 1.01 9.93
N SER A 191 -0.56 0.01 9.76
CA SER A 191 0.87 0.07 10.11
C SER A 191 1.66 1.11 9.31
N ASP A 192 1.19 1.48 8.12
CA ASP A 192 1.91 2.34 7.19
C ASP A 192 1.45 3.80 7.27
N LEU A 193 0.46 4.11 8.12
CA LEU A 193 -0.15 5.44 8.18
C LEU A 193 0.86 6.53 8.51
N ASP A 194 1.73 6.32 9.49
CA ASP A 194 2.77 7.31 9.84
C ASP A 194 3.70 7.58 8.66
N GLN A 195 4.19 6.52 8.00
CA GLN A 195 5.04 6.66 6.82
C GLN A 195 4.34 7.45 5.70
N ARG A 196 3.03 7.24 5.51
CA ARG A 196 2.24 7.94 4.50
C ARG A 196 2.01 9.40 4.85
N LEU A 197 1.81 9.72 6.13
CA LEU A 197 1.66 11.10 6.59
C LEU A 197 2.95 11.92 6.42
N ASP A 198 4.11 11.27 6.55
CA ASP A 198 5.43 11.88 6.42
C ASP A 198 6.00 11.89 4.99
N ARG A 199 5.36 11.20 4.05
CA ARG A 199 5.79 11.20 2.65
C ARG A 199 5.48 12.55 2.00
N PRO A 200 6.43 13.16 1.27
CA PRO A 200 6.15 14.35 0.47
C PRO A 200 5.05 14.09 -0.56
N VAL A 201 4.13 15.04 -0.67
CA VAL A 201 3.06 15.05 -1.68
C VAL A 201 3.67 15.43 -3.03
N GLU A 202 3.82 14.43 -3.89
CA GLU A 202 4.32 14.59 -5.26
C GLU A 202 3.14 14.76 -6.22
N ALA A 203 2.75 16.01 -6.48
CA ALA A 203 1.73 16.33 -7.47
C ALA A 203 2.33 17.16 -8.60
N GLU A 204 2.08 16.78 -9.86
CA GLU A 204 2.59 17.48 -11.05
C GLU A 204 2.30 18.99 -11.02
N PRO A 205 1.10 19.47 -10.63
CA PRO A 205 0.82 20.91 -10.57
C PRO A 205 1.62 21.67 -9.49
N LEU A 206 2.11 20.97 -8.47
CA LEU A 206 2.91 21.56 -7.40
C LEU A 206 4.41 21.54 -7.73
N ASP A 207 4.86 20.67 -8.63
CA ASP A 207 6.25 20.60 -9.10
C ASP A 207 7.27 20.57 -7.95
N GLY A 208 6.93 19.83 -6.88
CA GLY A 208 7.74 19.71 -5.67
C GLY A 208 7.83 20.96 -4.79
N LYS A 209 7.17 22.07 -5.15
CA LYS A 209 7.23 23.35 -4.42
C LYS A 209 6.43 23.38 -3.12
N GLY A 210 5.61 22.35 -2.88
CA GLY A 210 4.71 22.29 -1.73
C GLY A 210 3.46 23.17 -1.91
N LEU A 211 2.56 23.08 -0.96
CA LEU A 211 1.32 23.84 -0.92
C LEU A 211 1.52 25.12 -0.09
N PRO A 212 1.43 26.31 -0.70
CA PRO A 212 1.51 27.56 0.05
C PRO A 212 0.19 27.82 0.80
N LEU A 213 0.27 28.09 2.09
CA LEU A 213 -0.88 28.45 2.92
C LEU A 213 -0.65 29.82 3.56
N MET A 214 -1.74 30.44 4.01
CA MET A 214 -1.69 31.73 4.68
C MET A 214 -2.64 31.81 5.87
N ARG A 215 -2.39 32.76 6.76
CA ARG A 215 -3.29 33.18 7.84
C ARG A 215 -3.95 34.51 7.50
N MET A 216 -5.01 34.84 8.23
CA MET A 216 -5.66 36.15 8.17
C MET A 216 -4.72 37.30 8.57
N SER A 217 -3.69 37.02 9.37
CA SER A 217 -2.63 37.97 9.73
C SER A 217 -1.70 38.32 8.55
N GLY A 218 -1.76 37.57 7.44
CA GLY A 218 -0.84 37.68 6.30
C GLY A 218 0.45 36.84 6.45
N GLU A 219 0.61 36.11 7.56
CA GLU A 219 1.67 35.10 7.71
C GLU A 219 1.46 33.98 6.68
N THR A 220 2.55 33.43 6.13
CA THR A 220 2.51 32.35 5.14
C THR A 220 3.41 31.21 5.54
N CYS A 221 3.02 30.00 5.18
CA CYS A 221 3.85 28.80 5.30
C CYS A 221 3.73 27.96 4.03
N VAL A 222 4.63 27.00 3.86
CA VAL A 222 4.59 26.03 2.77
C VAL A 222 4.66 24.65 3.39
N VAL A 223 3.75 23.76 3.00
CA VAL A 223 3.70 22.38 3.48
C VAL A 223 3.98 21.41 2.34
N HIS A 224 4.73 20.36 2.63
CA HIS A 224 5.12 19.31 1.69
C HIS A 224 4.53 17.96 2.06
N THR A 225 4.18 17.74 3.32
CA THR A 225 3.62 16.46 3.80
C THR A 225 2.20 16.61 4.33
N LEU A 226 1.46 15.50 4.44
CA LEU A 226 0.13 15.51 5.05
C LEU A 226 0.20 15.81 6.55
N ARG A 227 1.28 15.41 7.23
CA ARG A 227 1.52 15.73 8.64
C ARG A 227 1.72 17.23 8.85
N GLU A 228 2.53 17.87 8.01
CA GLU A 228 2.73 19.32 8.03
C GLU A 228 1.43 20.07 7.74
N TYR A 229 0.65 19.61 6.75
CA TYR A 229 -0.66 20.19 6.44
C TYR A 229 -1.65 20.07 7.61
N ARG A 230 -1.72 18.89 8.26
CA ARG A 230 -2.54 18.70 9.47
C ARG A 230 -2.17 19.71 10.56
N GLN A 231 -0.88 19.91 10.80
CA GLN A 231 -0.41 20.89 11.78
C GLN A 231 -0.74 22.32 11.36
N ALA A 232 -0.52 22.68 10.10
CA ALA A 232 -0.83 24.01 9.57
C ALA A 232 -2.33 24.35 9.70
N ASN A 233 -3.22 23.38 9.42
CA ASN A 233 -4.66 23.56 9.63
C ASN A 233 -5.01 23.77 11.11
N ALA A 234 -4.41 23.00 12.02
CA ALA A 234 -4.59 23.19 13.46
C ALA A 234 -4.10 24.57 13.93
N ASP A 235 -3.12 25.11 13.20
CA ASP A 235 -2.56 26.44 13.36
C ASP A 235 -3.31 27.52 12.53
N GLU A 236 -4.54 27.25 12.08
CA GLU A 236 -5.42 28.19 11.35
C GLU A 236 -4.86 28.73 10.01
N TYR A 237 -3.95 28.01 9.38
CA TYR A 237 -3.55 28.29 8.00
C TYR A 237 -4.59 27.73 7.01
N PHE A 238 -4.80 28.44 5.90
CA PHE A 238 -5.72 28.05 4.83
C PHE A 238 -5.18 28.45 3.45
N ALA A 239 -5.73 27.85 2.39
CA ALA A 239 -5.39 28.23 1.03
C ALA A 239 -5.99 29.59 0.63
N GLY A 240 -5.14 30.51 0.18
CA GLY A 240 -5.55 31.89 -0.12
C GLY A 240 -5.94 32.21 -1.56
N THR A 241 -5.82 31.25 -2.49
CA THR A 241 -6.15 31.45 -3.91
C THR A 241 -6.95 30.27 -4.44
N THR A 242 -7.85 30.47 -5.41
CA THR A 242 -8.62 29.39 -6.05
C THR A 242 -7.75 28.23 -6.52
N PHE A 243 -6.56 28.53 -7.08
CA PHE A 243 -5.59 27.50 -7.46
C PHE A 243 -5.11 26.70 -6.24
N THR A 244 -4.63 27.38 -5.20
CA THR A 244 -4.17 26.73 -3.97
C THR A 244 -5.28 25.92 -3.32
N MET A 245 -6.51 26.42 -3.29
CA MET A 245 -7.64 25.73 -2.68
C MET A 245 -7.96 24.43 -3.43
N ALA A 246 -7.91 24.45 -4.77
CA ALA A 246 -8.06 23.24 -5.57
C ALA A 246 -6.94 22.22 -5.30
N MET A 247 -5.69 22.69 -5.17
CA MET A 247 -4.55 21.81 -4.85
C MET A 247 -4.66 21.22 -3.44
N GLU A 248 -5.04 22.05 -2.48
CA GLU A 248 -5.29 21.67 -1.09
C GLU A 248 -6.35 20.57 -1.03
N ALA A 249 -7.52 20.79 -1.64
CA ALA A 249 -8.63 19.85 -1.60
C ALA A 249 -8.25 18.46 -2.16
N LEU A 250 -7.57 18.42 -3.32
CA LEU A 250 -7.29 17.18 -4.04
C LEU A 250 -6.10 16.39 -3.48
N TYR A 251 -5.01 17.09 -3.12
CA TYR A 251 -3.72 16.47 -2.82
C TYR A 251 -3.35 16.46 -1.35
N PHE A 252 -4.03 17.26 -0.51
CA PHE A 252 -3.76 17.32 0.92
C PHE A 252 -4.97 16.92 1.75
N ARG A 253 -6.07 17.66 1.65
CA ARG A 253 -7.25 17.46 2.48
C ARG A 253 -7.86 16.09 2.28
N ARG A 254 -8.26 15.75 1.05
CA ARG A 254 -8.89 14.46 0.72
C ARG A 254 -8.03 13.25 1.13
N PRO A 255 -6.74 13.13 0.77
CA PRO A 255 -5.94 11.99 1.21
C PRO A 255 -5.69 12.00 2.72
N LEU A 256 -5.53 13.16 3.37
CA LEU A 256 -5.43 13.23 4.83
C LEU A 256 -6.69 12.69 5.51
N THR A 257 -7.86 13.16 5.10
CA THR A 257 -9.16 12.70 5.60
C THR A 257 -9.33 11.20 5.39
N LEU A 258 -8.96 10.67 4.22
CA LEU A 258 -9.06 9.24 3.94
C LEU A 258 -8.11 8.40 4.81
N LEU A 259 -6.88 8.87 5.07
CA LEU A 259 -5.96 8.19 6.00
C LEU A 259 -6.47 8.23 7.44
N GLU A 260 -7.11 9.31 7.87
CA GLU A 260 -7.75 9.41 9.18
C GLU A 260 -8.93 8.44 9.30
N LEU A 261 -9.73 8.29 8.24
CA LEU A 261 -10.77 7.27 8.18
C LEU A 261 -10.18 5.86 8.25
N VAL A 262 -9.13 5.56 7.48
CA VAL A 262 -8.47 4.25 7.55
C VAL A 262 -7.96 3.94 8.96
N ALA A 263 -7.50 4.94 9.72
CA ALA A 263 -7.03 4.74 11.09
C ALA A 263 -8.12 4.19 12.01
N VAL A 264 -9.35 4.69 11.88
CA VAL A 264 -10.49 4.33 12.73
C VAL A 264 -11.37 3.23 12.13
N ALA A 265 -11.30 3.02 10.81
CA ALA A 265 -12.12 2.08 10.08
C ALA A 265 -11.93 0.63 10.55
N ARG A 266 -13.00 -0.15 10.43
CA ARG A 266 -13.06 -1.58 10.69
C ARG A 266 -13.58 -2.29 9.45
N TYR A 267 -13.35 -3.59 9.42
CA TYR A 267 -14.04 -4.41 8.47
C TYR A 267 -15.49 -4.60 8.92
N PRO A 268 -16.47 -4.41 8.03
CA PRO A 268 -17.86 -4.59 8.39
C PRO A 268 -18.15 -6.05 8.75
N ASP A 269 -19.03 -6.26 9.72
CA ASP A 269 -19.60 -7.57 10.03
C ASP A 269 -20.63 -7.97 8.96
N VAL A 270 -21.38 -6.98 8.44
CA VAL A 270 -22.43 -7.17 7.46
C VAL A 270 -22.25 -6.22 6.28
N SER A 271 -22.43 -6.72 5.06
CA SER A 271 -22.55 -5.88 3.87
C SER A 271 -23.81 -6.21 3.08
N HIS A 272 -24.66 -5.21 2.91
CA HIS A 272 -25.82 -5.26 2.03
C HIS A 272 -25.52 -4.80 0.59
N MET A 273 -24.25 -4.50 0.29
CA MET A 273 -23.79 -3.95 -0.99
C MET A 273 -22.61 -4.69 -1.63
N ALA A 274 -22.12 -5.79 -1.02
CA ALA A 274 -21.01 -6.57 -1.54
C ALA A 274 -21.45 -7.68 -2.53
N SER A 275 -22.66 -8.21 -2.40
CA SER A 275 -23.20 -9.30 -3.25
C SER A 275 -24.73 -9.22 -3.40
N PRO A 276 -25.25 -8.73 -4.55
CA PRO A 276 -24.51 -8.15 -5.68
C PRO A 276 -23.74 -6.88 -5.26
N ARG A 277 -22.69 -6.54 -6.02
CA ARG A 277 -21.95 -5.31 -5.78
C ARG A 277 -22.80 -4.11 -6.20
N LEU A 278 -23.22 -3.30 -5.24
CA LEU A 278 -23.94 -2.04 -5.46
C LEU A 278 -22.98 -0.87 -5.26
N GLY A 279 -23.16 0.22 -6.00
CA GLY A 279 -22.31 1.41 -5.95
C GLY A 279 -22.95 2.62 -6.64
N LEU A 280 -22.13 3.49 -7.21
CA LEU A 280 -22.59 4.78 -7.75
C LEU A 280 -23.37 4.68 -9.07
N SER A 281 -23.47 3.49 -9.66
CA SER A 281 -24.30 3.20 -10.83
C SER A 281 -25.73 2.77 -10.47
N ASP A 282 -26.03 2.49 -9.20
CA ASP A 282 -27.35 2.03 -8.73
C ASP A 282 -28.27 3.23 -8.46
N LEU A 283 -28.54 4.01 -9.52
CA LEU A 283 -29.19 5.33 -9.45
C LEU A 283 -30.60 5.29 -8.84
N ASN A 284 -31.27 4.15 -8.96
CA ASN A 284 -32.59 3.88 -8.39
C ASN A 284 -32.57 3.64 -6.88
N ARG A 285 -31.39 3.66 -6.26
CA ARG A 285 -31.19 3.54 -4.81
C ARG A 285 -30.34 4.67 -4.23
N LEU A 286 -29.77 5.54 -5.07
CA LEU A 286 -29.02 6.69 -4.61
C LEU A 286 -29.98 7.85 -4.31
N PRO A 287 -29.94 8.43 -3.11
CA PRO A 287 -30.85 9.51 -2.76
C PRO A 287 -30.50 10.79 -3.52
N ALA A 288 -31.52 11.49 -4.01
CA ALA A 288 -31.38 12.75 -4.72
C ALA A 288 -30.81 13.86 -3.82
N ILE A 289 -30.89 13.71 -2.50
CA ILE A 289 -30.32 14.66 -1.53
C ILE A 289 -28.81 14.85 -1.71
N LEU A 290 -28.12 13.90 -2.35
CA LEU A 290 -26.70 13.99 -2.69
C LEU A 290 -26.40 15.05 -3.75
N LEU A 291 -27.40 15.50 -4.52
CA LEU A 291 -27.19 16.46 -5.59
C LEU A 291 -26.88 17.85 -5.05
N PHE A 292 -26.02 18.57 -5.76
CA PHE A 292 -25.76 19.96 -5.48
C PHE A 292 -27.03 20.80 -5.67
N VAL A 293 -27.29 21.68 -4.71
CA VAL A 293 -28.32 22.72 -4.81
C VAL A 293 -27.73 24.08 -4.47
N THR A 294 -28.26 25.14 -5.05
CA THR A 294 -27.76 26.51 -4.88
C THR A 294 -27.84 26.98 -3.43
N GLU A 295 -28.79 26.46 -2.66
CA GLU A 295 -28.92 26.65 -1.20
C GLU A 295 -27.63 26.33 -0.42
N GLU A 296 -26.72 25.49 -0.94
CA GLU A 296 -25.41 25.23 -0.31
C GLU A 296 -24.47 26.45 -0.33
N MET A 297 -24.68 27.38 -1.26
CA MET A 297 -23.75 28.50 -1.51
C MET A 297 -24.23 29.84 -0.97
N THR A 298 -25.53 29.96 -0.68
CA THR A 298 -26.15 31.25 -0.39
C THR A 298 -27.32 31.08 0.55
N SER A 299 -27.50 32.09 1.40
CA SER A 299 -28.63 32.22 2.31
C SER A 299 -29.77 33.06 1.73
N ASP A 300 -29.84 33.21 0.40
CA ASP A 300 -30.95 33.91 -0.27
C ASP A 300 -32.21 33.02 -0.26
N ASP A 301 -33.30 33.57 0.29
CA ASP A 301 -34.59 32.89 0.45
C ASP A 301 -35.16 32.34 -0.86
N VAL A 302 -34.77 32.89 -2.02
CA VAL A 302 -35.22 32.39 -3.34
C VAL A 302 -34.73 30.96 -3.60
N PHE A 303 -33.63 30.54 -2.98
CA PHE A 303 -33.08 29.18 -3.10
C PHE A 303 -33.42 28.29 -1.90
N ALA A 304 -34.15 28.79 -0.89
CA ALA A 304 -34.50 28.02 0.29
C ALA A 304 -35.40 26.82 -0.05
N GLY A 305 -35.16 25.69 0.60
CA GLY A 305 -35.99 24.48 0.47
C GLY A 305 -35.70 23.63 -0.78
N GLN A 306 -34.67 23.98 -1.56
CA GLN A 306 -34.21 23.14 -2.66
C GLN A 306 -33.77 21.77 -2.15
N ARG A 307 -33.07 21.71 -1.01
CA ARG A 307 -32.68 20.44 -0.37
C ARG A 307 -33.88 19.60 0.03
N ALA A 308 -34.84 20.22 0.73
CA ALA A 308 -36.03 19.54 1.23
C ALA A 308 -36.89 18.96 0.09
N ALA A 309 -36.91 19.60 -1.07
CA ALA A 309 -37.63 19.11 -2.26
C ALA A 309 -37.05 17.80 -2.83
N LEU A 310 -35.82 17.43 -2.45
CA LEU A 310 -35.15 16.20 -2.88
C LEU A 310 -35.34 15.03 -1.89
N GLU A 311 -35.90 15.30 -0.71
CA GLU A 311 -36.11 14.27 0.31
C GLU A 311 -37.06 13.17 -0.18
N GLY A 312 -36.65 11.92 0.03
CA GLY A 312 -37.42 10.74 -0.39
C GLY A 312 -37.40 10.45 -1.90
N LEU A 313 -36.66 11.22 -2.70
CA LEU A 313 -36.44 10.94 -4.11
C LEU A 313 -35.10 10.24 -4.32
N THR A 314 -35.04 9.40 -5.35
CA THR A 314 -33.80 8.84 -5.89
C THR A 314 -33.28 9.66 -7.05
N ILE A 315 -32.01 9.49 -7.40
CA ILE A 315 -31.44 10.11 -8.61
C ILE A 315 -32.18 9.61 -9.86
N GLN A 316 -32.59 8.33 -9.89
CA GLN A 316 -33.38 7.79 -11.00
C GLN A 316 -34.73 8.49 -11.17
N ASP A 317 -35.41 8.84 -10.08
CA ASP A 317 -36.69 9.57 -10.16
C ASP A 317 -36.55 10.90 -10.91
N LEU A 318 -35.43 11.61 -10.71
CA LEU A 318 -35.16 12.89 -11.39
C LEU A 318 -34.81 12.68 -12.87
N LEU A 319 -34.12 11.58 -13.20
CA LEU A 319 -33.80 11.21 -14.58
C LEU A 319 -35.08 10.86 -15.35
N ASP A 320 -35.98 10.09 -14.73
CA ASP A 320 -37.25 9.68 -15.34
C ASP A 320 -38.17 10.88 -15.61
N ARG A 321 -38.06 11.94 -14.78
CA ARG A 321 -38.76 13.22 -14.99
C ARG A 321 -38.08 14.15 -16.00
N GLY A 322 -36.85 13.83 -16.42
CA GLY A 322 -36.05 14.70 -17.29
C GLY A 322 -35.50 15.95 -16.60
N GLU A 323 -35.43 15.96 -15.27
CA GLU A 323 -34.93 17.08 -14.46
C GLU A 323 -33.41 17.01 -14.23
N ALA A 324 -32.82 15.82 -14.38
CA ALA A 324 -31.39 15.56 -14.28
C ALA A 324 -30.84 14.96 -15.59
N GLN A 325 -29.53 15.09 -15.80
CA GLN A 325 -28.83 14.52 -16.96
C GLN A 325 -27.49 13.89 -16.54
N ILE A 326 -27.31 12.59 -16.83
CA ILE A 326 -26.03 11.91 -16.60
C ILE A 326 -25.00 12.40 -17.62
N MET A 327 -23.83 12.79 -17.11
CA MET A 327 -22.65 13.17 -17.90
C MET A 327 -21.61 12.05 -17.97
N ALA A 328 -21.45 11.29 -16.87
CA ALA A 328 -20.60 10.10 -16.81
C ALA A 328 -21.09 9.18 -15.68
N VAL A 329 -21.03 7.86 -15.87
CA VAL A 329 -21.41 6.89 -14.84
C VAL A 329 -20.56 5.63 -14.95
N SER A 330 -20.15 5.12 -13.79
CA SER A 330 -19.58 3.79 -13.59
C SER A 330 -19.97 3.30 -12.21
N SER A 331 -19.54 2.09 -11.84
CA SER A 331 -19.70 1.63 -10.45
C SER A 331 -18.94 2.49 -9.43
N MET A 332 -17.89 3.21 -9.86
CA MET A 332 -16.96 3.96 -9.00
C MET A 332 -17.14 5.46 -9.03
N HIS A 333 -17.85 6.01 -10.01
CA HIS A 333 -18.09 7.44 -10.07
C HIS A 333 -19.40 7.75 -10.79
N LEU A 334 -19.97 8.91 -10.46
CA LEU A 334 -21.16 9.46 -11.08
C LEU A 334 -20.95 10.95 -11.29
N ARG A 335 -21.19 11.44 -12.49
CA ARG A 335 -21.24 12.86 -12.83
C ARG A 335 -22.57 13.17 -13.50
N LEU A 336 -23.28 14.17 -13.01
CA LEU A 336 -24.56 14.58 -13.58
C LEU A 336 -24.82 16.08 -13.42
N ASN A 337 -25.71 16.59 -14.25
CA ASN A 337 -26.26 17.94 -14.18
C ASN A 337 -27.67 17.90 -13.57
N PHE A 338 -27.97 18.84 -12.68
CA PHE A 338 -29.28 19.04 -12.08
C PHE A 338 -29.47 20.50 -11.69
N ALA A 339 -30.60 21.11 -12.05
CA ALA A 339 -30.96 22.49 -11.68
C ALA A 339 -29.85 23.55 -11.92
N GLY A 340 -29.09 23.43 -13.02
CA GLY A 340 -27.98 24.34 -13.35
C GLY A 340 -26.69 24.10 -12.54
N GLY A 341 -26.67 23.05 -11.71
CA GLY A 341 -25.51 22.57 -10.97
C GLY A 341 -24.94 21.28 -11.54
N ILE A 342 -23.66 21.04 -11.24
CA ILE A 342 -22.95 19.78 -11.46
C ILE A 342 -22.79 19.09 -10.11
N THR A 343 -23.03 17.78 -10.09
CA THR A 343 -22.60 16.90 -9.00
C THR A 343 -21.63 15.86 -9.55
N PHE A 344 -20.52 15.64 -8.85
CA PHE A 344 -19.59 14.54 -9.08
C PHE A 344 -19.42 13.74 -7.78
N LEU A 345 -19.61 12.43 -7.86
CA LEU A 345 -19.44 11.48 -6.78
C LEU A 345 -18.36 10.48 -7.19
N MET A 346 -17.50 10.10 -6.26
CA MET A 346 -16.46 9.10 -6.49
C MET A 346 -16.27 8.22 -5.26
N GLU A 347 -16.36 6.91 -5.43
CA GLU A 347 -16.05 5.94 -4.37
C GLU A 347 -14.57 6.05 -3.98
N LEU A 348 -14.31 6.22 -2.69
CA LEU A 348 -12.96 6.30 -2.12
C LEU A 348 -12.56 5.01 -1.41
N MET A 349 -13.47 4.39 -0.67
CA MET A 349 -13.21 3.24 0.18
C MET A 349 -14.55 2.57 0.53
N ARG A 350 -14.48 1.29 0.91
CA ARG A 350 -15.57 0.61 1.63
C ARG A 350 -15.07 0.05 2.94
N ALA A 351 -15.74 0.39 4.03
CA ALA A 351 -15.39 -0.07 5.37
C ALA A 351 -16.57 0.17 6.32
N ASP A 352 -16.48 -0.36 7.53
CA ASP A 352 -17.22 0.16 8.67
C ASP A 352 -16.42 1.36 9.24
N THR A 353 -17.00 2.54 9.16
CA THR A 353 -16.40 3.83 9.48
C THR A 353 -17.06 4.51 10.68
N ASN A 354 -18.10 3.89 11.25
CA ASN A 354 -18.86 4.41 12.39
C ASN A 354 -18.99 3.40 13.56
N ASP A 355 -18.38 2.23 13.45
CA ASP A 355 -18.39 1.12 14.41
C ASP A 355 -19.78 0.51 14.66
N ASP A 356 -20.69 0.59 13.68
CA ASP A 356 -22.02 -0.05 13.74
C ASP A 356 -22.05 -1.45 13.11
N GLY A 357 -20.92 -1.91 12.55
CA GLY A 357 -20.75 -3.22 11.94
C GLY A 357 -21.30 -3.32 10.51
N ILE A 358 -21.89 -2.27 9.96
CA ILE A 358 -22.45 -2.23 8.60
C ILE A 358 -21.41 -1.63 7.63
N GLU A 359 -21.40 -2.14 6.39
CA GLU A 359 -20.51 -1.59 5.37
C GLU A 359 -21.01 -0.24 4.86
N GLU A 360 -20.14 0.77 4.93
CA GLU A 360 -20.32 2.02 4.23
C GLU A 360 -19.56 2.09 2.92
N LEU A 361 -20.16 2.79 1.97
CA LEU A 361 -19.56 3.34 0.78
C LEU A 361 -19.07 4.75 1.09
N VAL A 362 -17.76 4.94 1.25
CA VAL A 362 -17.15 6.26 1.45
C VAL A 362 -17.01 6.96 0.10
N VAL A 363 -17.58 8.15 -0.04
CA VAL A 363 -17.71 8.88 -1.30
C VAL A 363 -17.11 10.27 -1.19
N TYR A 364 -16.28 10.66 -2.16
CA TYR A 364 -15.93 12.04 -2.42
C TYR A 364 -17.03 12.70 -3.25
N ARG A 365 -17.67 13.72 -2.69
CA ARG A 365 -18.70 14.52 -3.33
C ARG A 365 -18.12 15.87 -3.73
N VAL A 366 -18.39 16.28 -4.96
CA VAL A 366 -18.10 17.63 -5.48
C VAL A 366 -19.39 18.20 -6.05
N GLY A 367 -19.76 19.39 -5.61
CA GLY A 367 -20.94 20.12 -6.06
C GLY A 367 -20.58 21.52 -6.54
N GLY A 368 -21.35 22.10 -7.45
CA GLY A 368 -21.23 23.52 -7.78
C GLY A 368 -22.00 23.91 -9.03
N PRO A 369 -22.11 25.22 -9.32
CA PRO A 369 -22.77 25.73 -10.52
C PRO A 369 -22.03 25.30 -11.79
N GLU A 370 -22.78 24.86 -12.81
CA GLU A 370 -22.21 24.32 -14.06
C GLU A 370 -21.23 25.29 -14.74
N GLN A 371 -21.59 26.58 -14.78
CA GLN A 371 -20.79 27.62 -15.42
C GLN A 371 -19.93 28.45 -14.45
N GLY A 372 -19.91 28.09 -13.16
CA GLY A 372 -19.13 28.80 -12.15
C GLY A 372 -17.81 28.11 -11.80
N THR A 373 -16.93 28.85 -11.13
CA THR A 373 -15.67 28.34 -10.55
C THR A 373 -15.87 27.75 -9.17
N TYR A 374 -16.95 28.13 -8.48
CA TYR A 374 -17.23 27.64 -7.13
C TYR A 374 -17.43 26.14 -7.14
N ARG A 375 -16.80 25.44 -6.19
CA ARG A 375 -17.01 24.01 -5.96
C ARG A 375 -17.06 23.73 -4.47
N SER A 376 -18.15 23.16 -3.97
CA SER A 376 -18.17 22.51 -2.67
C SER A 376 -17.57 21.12 -2.81
N THR A 377 -16.73 20.68 -1.89
CA THR A 377 -16.18 19.31 -1.91
C THR A 377 -16.25 18.70 -0.53
N SER A 378 -16.83 17.50 -0.39
CA SER A 378 -16.95 16.75 0.86
C SER A 378 -16.62 15.26 0.74
N ILE A 379 -16.36 14.61 1.87
CA ILE A 379 -16.30 13.15 2.00
C ILE A 379 -17.48 12.75 2.88
N ILE A 380 -18.31 11.84 2.36
CA ILE A 380 -19.51 11.34 3.02
C ILE A 380 -19.47 9.81 3.06
N ALA A 381 -20.31 9.20 3.90
CA ALA A 381 -20.52 7.76 3.90
C ALA A 381 -21.98 7.43 3.57
N LEU A 382 -22.18 6.43 2.72
CA LEU A 382 -23.49 5.90 2.37
C LEU A 382 -23.60 4.45 2.84
N ALA A 383 -24.65 4.12 3.58
CA ALA A 383 -24.93 2.75 4.00
C ALA A 383 -26.25 2.26 3.41
N ILE A 384 -26.39 0.93 3.33
CA ILE A 384 -27.68 0.25 3.15
C ILE A 384 -27.89 -0.52 4.44
N ARG A 385 -28.87 -0.12 5.27
CA ARG A 385 -29.05 -0.71 6.62
C ARG A 385 -29.74 -2.06 6.60
N GLU A 386 -30.71 -2.26 5.72
CA GLU A 386 -31.35 -3.57 5.52
C GLU A 386 -31.30 -4.00 4.06
N ALA A 387 -31.36 -5.32 3.84
CA ALA A 387 -31.31 -5.88 2.49
C ALA A 387 -32.53 -5.44 1.67
N GLY A 388 -32.29 -4.57 0.69
CA GLY A 388 -33.32 -4.04 -0.21
C GLY A 388 -33.55 -2.54 -0.08
N ASP A 389 -33.00 -1.89 0.95
CA ASP A 389 -33.18 -0.46 1.21
C ASP A 389 -32.38 0.45 0.27
N ASP A 390 -32.73 1.73 0.21
CA ASP A 390 -31.92 2.70 -0.51
C ASP A 390 -30.65 3.07 0.26
N PHE A 391 -29.67 3.66 -0.45
CA PHE A 391 -28.52 4.26 0.21
C PHE A 391 -28.99 5.42 1.10
N ALA A 392 -28.49 5.47 2.32
CA ALA A 392 -28.69 6.59 3.23
C ALA A 392 -27.33 7.15 3.65
N GLU A 393 -27.24 8.48 3.75
CA GLU A 393 -26.07 9.10 4.34
C GLU A 393 -26.01 8.77 5.84
N VAL A 394 -24.85 8.33 6.28
CA VAL A 394 -24.57 7.98 7.68
C VAL A 394 -23.38 8.79 8.19
N PRO A 395 -23.33 9.09 9.50
CA PRO A 395 -22.20 9.82 10.06
C PRO A 395 -20.91 9.00 9.93
N LEU A 396 -19.82 9.70 9.62
CA LEU A 396 -18.46 9.18 9.75
C LEU A 396 -17.99 9.32 11.21
N MET A 397 -17.16 8.40 11.72
CA MET A 397 -16.50 8.61 13.01
C MET A 397 -15.66 9.90 13.01
N VAL A 398 -15.59 10.53 14.19
CA VAL A 398 -14.69 11.66 14.50
C VAL A 398 -13.24 11.17 14.61
N ASN A 399 -12.26 11.99 14.21
CA ASN A 399 -10.85 11.63 14.31
C ASN A 399 -10.39 11.55 15.78
N SER A 400 -9.16 11.07 16.03
CA SER A 400 -8.60 10.90 17.39
C SER A 400 -8.50 12.18 18.22
N ALA A 401 -8.71 13.36 17.62
CA ALA A 401 -8.79 14.65 18.32
C ALA A 401 -10.22 15.02 18.75
N GLY A 402 -11.21 14.13 18.56
CA GLY A 402 -12.62 14.39 18.87
C GLY A 402 -13.26 15.42 17.93
N GLN A 403 -12.57 15.81 16.86
CA GLN A 403 -13.13 16.62 15.79
C GLN A 403 -13.84 15.69 14.81
N PRO A 404 -14.97 16.11 14.20
CA PRO A 404 -15.48 15.41 13.02
C PRO A 404 -14.28 15.12 12.10
N VAL A 405 -14.17 13.92 11.56
CA VAL A 405 -13.34 13.72 10.36
C VAL A 405 -13.84 14.80 9.42
N ALA A 406 -13.02 15.86 9.25
CA ALA A 406 -13.48 17.24 9.10
C ALA A 406 -14.79 17.28 8.32
N ASP A 407 -15.84 17.92 8.86
CA ASP A 407 -17.06 18.20 8.10
C ASP A 407 -16.57 18.88 6.83
N ALA A 408 -16.50 18.09 5.77
CA ALA A 408 -15.58 18.36 4.69
C ALA A 408 -16.30 19.33 3.78
N THR A 409 -16.75 20.48 4.25
CA THR A 409 -17.28 21.51 3.40
C THR A 409 -16.14 22.49 3.16
N SER A 410 -15.30 22.17 2.17
CA SER A 410 -14.47 23.21 1.56
C SER A 410 -15.33 23.93 0.53
N GLU A 411 -15.55 25.22 0.74
CA GLU A 411 -15.97 26.10 -0.35
C GLU A 411 -14.74 26.43 -1.18
N LEU A 412 -14.65 25.94 -2.41
CA LEU A 412 -13.73 26.47 -3.42
C LEU A 412 -14.45 27.65 -4.08
N LEU A 413 -13.87 28.86 -4.09
CA LEU A 413 -14.41 30.05 -4.76
C LEU A 413 -13.92 30.16 -6.21
#